data_AF-A0A9Q0TFS7-F1
#
_entry.id   AF-A0A9Q0TFS7-F1
#
_cell.length_a   1.000
_cell.length_b   1.000
_cell.length_c   1.000
_cell.angle_alpha   90.00
_cell.angle_beta   90.00
_cell.angle_gamma   90.00
#
_symmetry.space_group_name_H-M   'P 1'
#
loop_
_entity.id
_entity.type
_entity.pdbx_description
1 polymer ?
#
loop_
_entity_poly.entity_id
_entity_poly.type
_entity_poly.pdbx_seq_one_letter_code
_entity_poly.pdbx_strand_id
1 'polypeptide(L)'
;MSYYQRLEEMNYMAEEAEMVDFVDEMVGGAAAAAAADGVEDVEADEYDLITKVTDTSSGQARNGQDIQGIPWERLNISRENYRSTRLEQYKNYENIPLSGEAVDKECKQMEKGGHYYEFFYNTRSVKPTILHFQLRNLVWATSKHDVYLMSNYSVMHWSSISGNLSEVIDFAGHVAPSEKHAGSLLEGFTQTQISTIAVKDNFLVAGGFHGELTCKRLDRQGVSFCTRTTYDDNAITNAVEIYDSMRGGIHFMSSNNDGGLREYDLETFQPLNHFHFPWPVNHTSVSPDRRLIAVVGDNEDGLLVDSQSGKTVSTVEGHLDYSFASAWHPDGRVFATGNQDKTCRVWDIRNLSSPTAILKGNLGAVRSICFSSDGQFMYVAEPADFVHVYSTQDDYRRRQEIDFFGEISGVALSPDDESLYIGIWDRTYASLLQYNKRHSYGYLDSYL
;
A
#
# COMPACT_ATOMS: atom_id res chain seq x y z
N MET A 1 -7.13 29.33 -9.16
CA MET A 1 -7.49 28.09 -9.86
C MET A 1 -6.33 27.14 -9.69
N SER A 2 -6.43 26.22 -8.75
CA SER A 2 -5.33 25.30 -8.43
C SER A 2 -5.20 24.24 -9.52
N TYR A 3 -3.97 23.77 -9.72
CA TYR A 3 -3.58 22.79 -10.73
C TYR A 3 -4.33 21.44 -10.61
N TYR A 4 -4.90 21.17 -9.43
CA TYR A 4 -5.61 19.93 -9.10
C TYR A 4 -7.03 19.84 -9.68
N GLN A 5 -7.73 20.97 -9.89
CA GLN A 5 -9.04 20.95 -10.57
C GLN A 5 -8.95 20.53 -12.05
N ARG A 6 -7.74 20.51 -12.64
CA ARG A 6 -7.53 20.03 -14.02
C ARG A 6 -7.29 18.52 -14.12
N LEU A 7 -6.95 17.85 -13.01
CA LEU A 7 -6.70 16.41 -12.99
C LEU A 7 -7.98 15.60 -12.81
N GLU A 8 -9.04 16.17 -12.21
CA GLU A 8 -10.36 15.55 -12.18
C GLU A 8 -10.99 15.41 -13.59
N GLU A 9 -10.57 16.23 -14.57
CA GLU A 9 -11.07 16.16 -15.96
C GLU A 9 -10.21 15.30 -16.89
N MET A 10 -9.02 14.84 -16.47
CA MET A 10 -8.11 14.05 -17.32
C MET A 10 -8.27 12.55 -17.11
N ASN A 11 -9.36 12.01 -17.67
CA ASN A 11 -9.51 10.67 -18.24
C ASN A 11 -8.43 9.60 -17.89
N TYR A 12 -8.45 9.10 -16.65
CA TYR A 12 -7.65 7.96 -16.16
C TYR A 12 -8.18 6.59 -16.62
N MET A 13 -8.85 6.54 -17.77
CA MET A 13 -9.38 5.32 -18.40
C MET A 13 -8.47 4.80 -19.53
N ALA A 14 -7.38 5.52 -19.86
CA ALA A 14 -6.58 5.24 -21.05
C ALA A 14 -5.57 4.08 -20.87
N GLU A 15 -5.11 3.78 -19.65
CA GLU A 15 -4.09 2.73 -19.44
C GLU A 15 -4.70 1.33 -19.22
N GLU A 16 -5.94 1.25 -18.74
CA GLU A 16 -6.72 0.00 -18.73
C GLU A 16 -7.32 -0.33 -20.10
N ALA A 17 -7.39 0.65 -21.01
CA ALA A 17 -7.91 0.44 -22.36
C ALA A 17 -7.00 -0.49 -23.16
N GLU A 18 -5.68 -0.54 -22.96
CA GLU A 18 -4.79 -1.38 -23.78
C GLU A 18 -4.90 -2.88 -23.47
N MET A 19 -5.17 -3.30 -22.22
CA MET A 19 -5.40 -4.73 -21.93
C MET A 19 -6.77 -5.18 -22.47
N VAL A 20 -7.76 -4.29 -22.47
CA VAL A 20 -9.10 -4.57 -23.01
C VAL A 20 -9.10 -4.51 -24.53
N ASP A 21 -8.48 -3.51 -25.16
CA ASP A 21 -8.36 -3.39 -26.61
C ASP A 21 -7.59 -4.59 -27.18
N PHE A 22 -6.55 -5.09 -26.51
CA PHE A 22 -5.84 -6.29 -26.95
C PHE A 22 -6.67 -7.57 -26.80
N VAL A 23 -7.47 -7.70 -25.73
CA VAL A 23 -8.33 -8.88 -25.52
C VAL A 23 -9.57 -8.83 -26.44
N ASP A 24 -10.20 -7.67 -26.62
CA ASP A 24 -11.35 -7.44 -27.51
C ASP A 24 -10.96 -7.59 -28.99
N GLU A 25 -9.79 -7.12 -29.41
CA GLU A 25 -9.32 -7.27 -30.80
C GLU A 25 -9.02 -8.75 -31.15
N MET A 26 -8.62 -9.55 -30.16
CA MET A 26 -8.37 -10.99 -30.32
C MET A 26 -9.63 -11.85 -30.28
N VAL A 27 -10.60 -11.52 -29.43
CA VAL A 27 -11.91 -12.20 -29.40
C VAL A 27 -12.75 -11.81 -30.61
N GLY A 28 -12.69 -10.55 -31.05
CA GLY A 28 -13.34 -10.07 -32.28
C GLY A 28 -12.80 -10.73 -33.54
N GLY A 29 -11.51 -11.08 -33.57
CA GLY A 29 -10.90 -11.83 -34.67
C GLY A 29 -11.38 -13.29 -34.79
N ALA A 30 -11.69 -13.94 -33.66
CA ALA A 30 -12.29 -15.28 -33.65
C ALA A 30 -13.78 -15.24 -34.03
N ALA A 31 -14.52 -14.22 -33.59
CA ALA A 31 -15.93 -14.01 -33.91
C ALA A 31 -16.17 -13.74 -35.41
N ALA A 32 -15.27 -13.01 -36.08
CA ALA A 32 -15.37 -12.72 -37.50
C ALA A 32 -15.23 -13.98 -38.40
N ALA A 33 -14.58 -15.03 -37.91
CA ALA A 33 -14.47 -16.32 -38.61
C ALA A 33 -15.68 -17.24 -38.37
N ALA A 34 -16.44 -17.03 -37.29
CA ALA A 34 -17.62 -17.82 -36.92
C ALA A 34 -18.95 -17.25 -37.46
N ALA A 35 -18.98 -15.96 -37.86
CA ALA A 35 -20.16 -15.29 -38.39
C ALA A 35 -20.62 -15.76 -39.80
N ALA A 36 -20.10 -16.89 -40.29
CA ALA A 36 -20.52 -17.49 -41.56
C ALA A 36 -21.64 -18.54 -41.42
N ASP A 37 -22.01 -18.97 -40.21
CA ASP A 37 -23.14 -19.87 -39.99
C ASP A 37 -23.95 -19.42 -38.76
N GLY A 38 -25.18 -18.97 -39.01
CA GLY A 38 -26.03 -18.37 -37.99
C GLY A 38 -26.62 -19.39 -37.02
N VAL A 39 -26.46 -19.14 -35.72
CA VAL A 39 -27.36 -19.58 -34.64
C VAL A 39 -27.31 -18.53 -33.51
N GLU A 40 -28.48 -18.19 -32.97
CA GLU A 40 -28.75 -17.26 -31.88
C GLU A 40 -28.29 -17.77 -30.49
N ASP A 41 -28.01 -16.81 -29.58
CA ASP A 41 -28.01 -16.91 -28.11
C ASP A 41 -27.08 -17.94 -27.41
N VAL A 42 -25.76 -17.83 -27.63
CA VAL A 42 -24.74 -18.55 -26.82
C VAL A 42 -23.62 -17.65 -26.25
N GLU A 43 -23.57 -16.35 -26.60
CA GLU A 43 -22.38 -15.51 -26.37
C GLU A 43 -22.14 -15.10 -24.90
N ALA A 44 -23.16 -15.07 -24.03
CA ALA A 44 -22.98 -14.65 -22.63
C ALA A 44 -22.35 -15.75 -21.74
N ASP A 45 -22.65 -17.02 -22.02
CA ASP A 45 -22.21 -18.14 -21.16
C ASP A 45 -20.72 -18.48 -21.38
N GLU A 46 -20.17 -18.26 -22.59
CA GLU A 46 -18.76 -18.55 -22.89
C GLU A 46 -17.81 -17.52 -22.27
N TYR A 47 -18.21 -16.25 -22.21
CA TYR A 47 -17.44 -15.17 -21.56
C TYR A 47 -17.39 -15.37 -20.03
N ASP A 48 -18.49 -15.80 -19.40
CA ASP A 48 -18.57 -16.14 -17.97
C ASP A 48 -17.83 -17.44 -17.61
N LEU A 49 -17.71 -18.39 -18.55
CA LEU A 49 -16.92 -19.61 -18.39
C LEU A 49 -15.40 -19.37 -18.49
N ILE A 50 -14.97 -18.37 -19.27
CA ILE A 50 -13.56 -17.95 -19.38
C ILE A 50 -13.13 -17.08 -18.18
N THR A 51 -14.07 -16.35 -17.57
CA THR A 51 -13.82 -15.38 -16.48
C THR A 51 -14.17 -15.89 -15.07
N LYS A 52 -14.54 -17.16 -14.89
CA LYS A 52 -14.57 -17.82 -13.57
C LYS A 52 -13.13 -18.01 -13.06
N VAL A 53 -12.49 -16.91 -12.69
CA VAL A 53 -11.13 -16.93 -12.18
C VAL A 53 -11.17 -17.42 -10.74
N THR A 54 -10.71 -18.65 -10.56
CA THR A 54 -10.61 -19.31 -9.26
C THR A 54 -9.37 -18.84 -8.52
N ASP A 55 -9.44 -18.87 -7.20
CA ASP A 55 -8.31 -18.73 -6.30
C ASP A 55 -7.16 -19.67 -6.69
N THR A 56 -5.92 -19.23 -6.45
CA THR A 56 -4.72 -20.04 -6.74
C THR A 56 -4.06 -20.44 -5.43
N SER A 57 -3.90 -21.75 -5.22
CA SER A 57 -3.15 -22.31 -4.09
C SER A 57 -1.65 -22.40 -4.38
N SER A 58 -0.82 -22.43 -3.34
CA SER A 58 0.62 -22.70 -3.47
C SER A 58 0.93 -24.02 -4.20
N GLY A 59 0.12 -25.06 -4.00
CA GLY A 59 0.27 -26.33 -4.71
C GLY A 59 0.07 -26.21 -6.22
N GLN A 60 -0.94 -25.45 -6.65
CA GLN A 60 -1.16 -25.13 -8.06
C GLN A 60 -0.02 -24.28 -8.63
N ALA A 61 0.43 -23.26 -7.90
CA ALA A 61 1.52 -22.41 -8.34
C ALA A 61 2.84 -23.20 -8.51
N ARG A 62 3.15 -24.11 -7.59
CA ARG A 62 4.31 -25.03 -7.71
C ARG A 62 4.20 -25.99 -8.90
N ASN A 63 2.97 -26.28 -9.35
CA ASN A 63 2.72 -27.08 -10.55
C ASN A 63 2.74 -26.24 -11.85
N GLY A 64 3.13 -24.97 -11.79
CA GLY A 64 3.30 -24.09 -12.95
C GLY A 64 2.12 -23.19 -13.26
N GLN A 65 1.05 -23.20 -12.45
CA GLN A 65 -0.04 -22.22 -12.60
C GLN A 65 0.44 -20.83 -12.16
N ASP A 66 0.03 -19.78 -12.88
CA ASP A 66 0.32 -18.41 -12.47
C ASP A 66 -0.32 -18.07 -11.12
N ILE A 67 0.40 -17.36 -10.24
CA ILE A 67 -0.06 -17.04 -8.88
C ILE A 67 -1.35 -16.19 -8.86
N GLN A 68 -1.60 -15.40 -9.91
CA GLN A 68 -2.84 -14.63 -10.07
C GLN A 68 -3.92 -15.39 -10.83
N GLY A 69 -3.59 -16.58 -11.33
CA GLY A 69 -4.46 -17.41 -12.16
C GLY A 69 -4.57 -16.90 -13.60
N ILE A 70 -3.62 -16.07 -14.07
CA ILE A 70 -3.61 -15.58 -15.45
C ILE A 70 -3.33 -16.76 -16.40
N PRO A 71 -4.24 -17.09 -17.35
CA PRO A 71 -4.11 -18.24 -18.21
C PRO A 71 -3.22 -17.91 -19.41
N TRP A 72 -1.93 -17.70 -19.19
CA TRP A 72 -0.96 -17.30 -20.22
C TRP A 72 -0.96 -18.23 -21.44
N GLU A 73 -1.24 -19.52 -21.26
CA GLU A 73 -1.35 -20.51 -22.33
C GLU A 73 -2.56 -20.30 -23.27
N ARG A 74 -3.57 -19.53 -22.83
CA ARG A 74 -4.74 -19.14 -23.62
C ARG A 74 -4.60 -17.75 -24.24
N LEU A 75 -3.56 -17.00 -23.88
CA LEU A 75 -3.27 -15.67 -24.38
C LEU A 75 -2.24 -15.76 -25.52
N ASN A 76 -2.29 -14.86 -26.50
CA ASN A 76 -1.27 -14.81 -27.57
C ASN A 76 0.01 -14.08 -27.14
N ILE A 77 0.28 -13.98 -25.85
CA ILE A 77 1.49 -13.36 -25.28
C ILE A 77 1.97 -14.19 -24.09
N SER A 78 3.29 -14.41 -24.00
CA SER A 78 3.88 -15.06 -22.81
C SER A 78 3.98 -14.07 -21.65
N ARG A 79 4.05 -14.61 -20.42
CA ARG A 79 4.30 -13.80 -19.22
C ARG A 79 5.56 -12.95 -19.34
N GLU A 80 6.66 -13.50 -19.88
CA GLU A 80 7.92 -12.74 -20.00
C GLU A 80 7.81 -11.60 -21.02
N ASN A 81 7.16 -11.85 -22.16
CA ASN A 81 6.93 -10.83 -23.17
C ASN A 81 6.05 -9.71 -22.61
N TYR A 82 4.95 -10.06 -21.94
CA TYR A 82 4.08 -9.08 -21.29
C TYR A 82 4.83 -8.27 -20.22
N ARG A 83 5.63 -8.92 -19.36
CA ARG A 83 6.49 -8.23 -18.37
C ARG A 83 7.47 -7.26 -19.02
N SER A 84 8.08 -7.65 -20.13
CA SER A 84 9.06 -6.82 -20.85
C SER A 84 8.38 -5.57 -21.42
N THR A 85 7.25 -5.76 -22.10
CA THR A 85 6.41 -4.66 -22.61
C THR A 85 5.91 -3.77 -21.47
N ARG A 86 5.47 -4.35 -20.34
CA ARG A 86 5.02 -3.61 -19.16
C ARG A 86 6.12 -2.69 -18.61
N LEU A 87 7.36 -3.17 -18.52
CA LEU A 87 8.49 -2.35 -18.06
C LEU A 87 8.88 -1.26 -19.06
N GLU A 88 8.77 -1.51 -20.37
CA GLU A 88 9.08 -0.53 -21.41
C GLU A 88 8.03 0.58 -21.53
N GLN A 89 6.76 0.24 -21.33
CA GLN A 89 5.64 1.17 -21.52
C GLN A 89 5.28 1.93 -20.25
N TYR A 90 5.56 1.37 -19.06
CA TYR A 90 5.19 2.01 -17.80
C TYR A 90 5.88 3.37 -17.63
N LYS A 91 5.08 4.42 -17.45
CA LYS A 91 5.56 5.77 -17.20
C LYS A 91 5.39 6.11 -15.73
N ASN A 92 6.51 6.20 -15.03
CA ASN A 92 6.51 6.76 -13.69
C ASN A 92 6.10 8.23 -13.76
N TYR A 93 5.10 8.61 -12.99
CA TYR A 93 4.83 10.01 -12.71
C TYR A 93 6.06 10.63 -12.02
N GLU A 94 6.38 11.90 -12.28
CA GLU A 94 7.49 12.60 -11.62
C GLU A 94 7.00 14.01 -11.31
N ASN A 95 7.12 14.44 -10.06
CA ASN A 95 6.81 15.84 -9.73
C ASN A 95 7.98 16.73 -10.16
N ILE A 96 9.20 16.19 -10.09
CA ILE A 96 10.43 16.83 -10.56
C ILE A 96 10.91 16.09 -11.81
N PRO A 97 10.87 16.71 -13.00
CA PRO A 97 11.22 16.03 -14.25
C PRO A 97 12.62 15.41 -14.23
N LEU A 98 12.74 14.17 -14.71
CA LEU A 98 13.99 13.40 -14.81
C LEU A 98 14.59 12.99 -13.45
N SER A 99 13.81 13.08 -12.36
CA SER A 99 14.27 12.69 -11.03
C SER A 99 14.70 11.22 -11.00
N GLY A 100 13.92 10.31 -11.60
CA GLY A 100 14.26 8.89 -11.63
C GLY A 100 15.51 8.58 -12.45
N GLU A 101 15.70 9.24 -13.60
CA GLU A 101 16.89 9.04 -14.44
C GLU A 101 18.18 9.58 -13.79
N ALA A 102 18.05 10.63 -12.98
CA ALA A 102 19.20 11.26 -12.32
C ALA A 102 19.84 10.37 -11.24
N VAL A 103 19.06 9.54 -10.54
CA VAL A 103 19.56 8.68 -9.44
C VAL A 103 20.25 7.39 -9.95
N ASP A 104 20.14 7.07 -11.24
CA ASP A 104 20.66 5.82 -11.82
C ASP A 104 22.16 5.59 -11.61
N LYS A 105 22.93 6.66 -11.36
CA LYS A 105 24.38 6.61 -11.13
C LYS A 105 24.78 6.34 -9.69
N GLU A 106 23.85 6.48 -8.74
CA GLU A 106 24.12 6.42 -7.29
C GLU A 106 23.67 5.10 -6.64
N CYS A 107 22.92 4.28 -7.38
CA CYS A 107 22.31 3.07 -6.84
C CYS A 107 23.33 1.95 -6.58
N LYS A 108 23.21 1.28 -5.42
CA LYS A 108 23.99 0.08 -5.13
C LYS A 108 23.55 -1.04 -6.09
N GLN A 109 24.50 -1.78 -6.64
CA GLN A 109 24.18 -3.01 -7.38
C GLN A 109 23.66 -4.07 -6.40
N MET A 110 22.49 -4.63 -6.71
CA MET A 110 21.79 -5.56 -5.82
C MET A 110 21.88 -6.98 -6.35
N GLU A 111 22.12 -7.93 -5.45
CA GLU A 111 22.11 -9.35 -5.80
C GLU A 111 20.68 -9.89 -5.70
N LYS A 112 20.10 -10.23 -6.86
CA LYS A 112 18.86 -11.02 -6.90
C LYS A 112 19.15 -12.42 -6.34
N GLY A 113 18.28 -12.94 -5.48
CA GLY A 113 18.41 -14.29 -4.91
C GLY A 113 18.00 -14.43 -3.44
N GLY A 114 17.32 -13.43 -2.87
CA GLY A 114 16.58 -13.61 -1.62
C GLY A 114 15.36 -14.51 -1.85
N HIS A 115 15.11 -15.42 -0.91
CA HIS A 115 13.93 -16.29 -0.88
C HIS A 115 13.48 -16.40 0.56
N TYR A 116 12.89 -15.32 1.08
CA TYR A 116 12.50 -15.14 2.47
C TYR A 116 11.01 -15.43 2.70
N TYR A 117 10.18 -15.22 1.68
CA TYR A 117 8.73 -15.47 1.69
C TYR A 117 8.36 -16.38 0.54
N GLU A 118 7.47 -17.34 0.80
CA GLU A 118 6.92 -18.23 -0.21
C GLU A 118 5.46 -17.91 -0.48
N PHE A 119 5.06 -17.92 -1.75
CA PHE A 119 3.66 -17.78 -2.13
C PHE A 119 2.83 -18.88 -1.45
N PHE A 120 1.77 -18.47 -0.76
CA PHE A 120 0.89 -19.38 -0.04
C PHE A 120 -0.46 -19.52 -0.71
N TYR A 121 -1.11 -18.40 -0.99
CA TYR A 121 -2.48 -18.37 -1.52
C TYR A 121 -2.78 -17.06 -2.23
N ASN A 122 -3.67 -17.11 -3.21
CA ASN A 122 -4.27 -15.94 -3.83
C ASN A 122 -5.78 -16.09 -3.81
N THR A 123 -6.49 -15.13 -3.22
CA THR A 123 -7.95 -15.09 -3.28
C THR A 123 -8.49 -14.00 -4.20
N ARG A 124 -9.38 -14.40 -5.10
CA ARG A 124 -10.10 -13.54 -6.07
C ARG A 124 -11.44 -13.04 -5.52
N SER A 125 -11.89 -13.62 -4.41
CA SER A 125 -13.09 -13.18 -3.69
C SER A 125 -12.91 -11.80 -3.02
N VAL A 126 -11.67 -11.46 -2.69
CA VAL A 126 -11.28 -10.17 -2.12
C VAL A 126 -10.80 -9.27 -3.24
N LYS A 127 -11.42 -8.10 -3.39
CA LYS A 127 -11.09 -7.13 -4.45
C LYS A 127 -10.73 -5.78 -3.82
N PRO A 128 -9.47 -5.60 -3.40
CA PRO A 128 -9.01 -4.32 -2.89
C PRO A 128 -9.19 -3.21 -3.93
N THR A 129 -9.45 -1.99 -3.48
CA THR A 129 -9.63 -0.83 -4.35
C THR A 129 -8.75 0.31 -3.87
N ILE A 130 -8.20 1.05 -4.83
CA ILE A 130 -7.42 2.25 -4.60
C ILE A 130 -7.97 3.35 -5.52
N LEU A 131 -8.12 4.56 -4.97
CA LEU A 131 -8.67 5.71 -5.71
C LEU A 131 -7.61 6.77 -6.02
N HIS A 132 -6.44 6.71 -5.37
CA HIS A 132 -5.37 7.67 -5.56
C HIS A 132 -4.09 6.98 -6.03
N PHE A 133 -3.52 7.45 -7.13
CA PHE A 133 -2.34 6.84 -7.74
C PHE A 133 -1.07 6.89 -6.87
N GLN A 134 -1.06 7.67 -5.77
CA GLN A 134 0.11 7.79 -4.86
C GLN A 134 -0.04 7.13 -3.48
N LEU A 135 -1.26 6.90 -2.97
CA LEU A 135 -1.48 6.50 -1.57
C LEU A 135 -1.73 4.99 -1.47
N ARG A 136 -0.95 4.26 -0.64
CA ARG A 136 -0.95 2.77 -0.61
C ARG A 136 -1.29 2.15 0.76
N ASN A 137 -1.87 2.93 1.68
CA ASN A 137 -2.12 2.48 3.06
C ASN A 137 -3.56 1.98 3.23
N LEU A 138 -3.96 0.99 2.42
CA LEU A 138 -5.35 0.48 2.34
C LEU A 138 -5.50 -1.01 2.69
N VAL A 139 -4.43 -1.68 3.13
CA VAL A 139 -4.43 -3.09 3.56
C VAL A 139 -3.69 -3.19 4.88
N TRP A 140 -4.28 -3.87 5.87
CA TRP A 140 -3.71 -4.05 7.20
C TRP A 140 -3.98 -5.45 7.73
N ALA A 141 -2.98 -6.08 8.33
CA ALA A 141 -3.14 -7.37 8.99
C ALA A 141 -3.04 -7.19 10.51
N THR A 142 -4.01 -7.72 11.24
CA THR A 142 -4.05 -7.65 12.72
C THR A 142 -3.67 -8.97 13.38
N SER A 143 -3.63 -10.04 12.59
CA SER A 143 -3.13 -11.35 12.97
C SER A 143 -2.54 -12.01 11.72
N LYS A 144 -1.97 -13.20 11.87
CA LYS A 144 -1.59 -14.04 10.72
C LYS A 144 -2.75 -14.30 9.77
N HIS A 145 -4.00 -14.20 10.24
CA HIS A 145 -5.18 -14.65 9.54
C HIS A 145 -6.22 -13.58 9.26
N ASP A 146 -6.13 -12.41 9.88
CA ASP A 146 -7.15 -11.37 9.81
C ASP A 146 -6.62 -10.14 9.11
N VAL A 147 -7.21 -9.84 7.95
CA VAL A 147 -6.83 -8.74 7.07
C VAL A 147 -7.99 -7.78 6.90
N TYR A 148 -7.72 -6.49 7.04
CA TYR A 148 -8.63 -5.40 6.81
C TYR A 148 -8.19 -4.64 5.57
N LEU A 149 -9.13 -4.30 4.69
CA LEU A 149 -8.82 -3.62 3.45
C LEU A 149 -9.98 -2.79 2.92
N MET A 150 -9.67 -1.76 2.13
CA MET A 150 -10.68 -1.06 1.36
C MET A 150 -11.09 -1.86 0.13
N SER A 151 -12.40 -2.08 -0.03
CA SER A 151 -13.01 -2.60 -1.26
C SER A 151 -14.16 -1.68 -1.65
N ASN A 152 -14.02 -0.98 -2.77
CA ASN A 152 -14.87 0.14 -3.15
C ASN A 152 -15.01 1.18 -2.03
N TYR A 153 -16.21 1.34 -1.48
CA TYR A 153 -16.53 2.27 -0.40
C TYR A 153 -16.53 1.61 0.98
N SER A 154 -16.24 0.33 1.09
CA SER A 154 -16.36 -0.41 2.34
C SER A 154 -15.00 -0.82 2.86
N VAL A 155 -14.81 -0.68 4.17
CA VAL A 155 -13.75 -1.39 4.86
C VAL A 155 -14.23 -2.82 5.11
N MET A 156 -13.50 -3.77 4.54
CA MET A 156 -13.81 -5.19 4.65
C MET A 156 -12.82 -5.87 5.60
N HIS A 157 -13.28 -6.88 6.32
CA HIS A 157 -12.47 -7.84 7.06
C HIS A 157 -12.53 -9.19 6.35
N TRP A 158 -11.37 -9.73 6.03
CA TRP A 158 -11.19 -11.05 5.45
C TRP A 158 -10.39 -11.94 6.40
N SER A 159 -10.84 -13.19 6.54
CA SER A 159 -10.19 -14.19 7.38
C SER A 159 -9.62 -15.32 6.52
N SER A 160 -8.30 -15.53 6.53
CA SER A 160 -7.64 -16.59 5.76
C SER A 160 -7.95 -18.01 6.25
N ILE A 161 -8.44 -18.16 7.49
CA ILE A 161 -8.87 -19.45 8.04
C ILE A 161 -10.24 -19.86 7.50
N SER A 162 -11.19 -18.92 7.54
CA SER A 162 -12.59 -19.22 7.18
C SER A 162 -12.89 -18.95 5.71
N GLY A 163 -12.07 -18.14 5.03
CA GLY A 163 -12.35 -17.61 3.70
C GLY A 163 -13.47 -16.56 3.68
N ASN A 164 -14.01 -16.18 4.84
CA ASN A 164 -15.12 -15.25 4.92
C ASN A 164 -14.65 -13.81 4.72
N LEU A 165 -15.43 -13.07 3.94
CA LEU A 165 -15.32 -11.63 3.75
C LEU A 165 -16.53 -10.97 4.40
N SER A 166 -16.31 -10.04 5.33
CA SER A 166 -17.36 -9.33 6.07
C SER A 166 -17.14 -7.83 6.02
N GLU A 167 -18.23 -7.07 5.93
CA GLU A 167 -18.17 -5.61 5.92
C GLU A 167 -18.06 -5.05 7.35
N VAL A 168 -17.10 -4.14 7.56
CA VAL A 168 -16.82 -3.52 8.86
C VAL A 168 -17.46 -2.14 8.95
N ILE A 169 -17.31 -1.33 7.89
CA ILE A 169 -17.92 0.00 7.73
C ILE A 169 -18.21 0.20 6.24
N ASP A 170 -19.45 0.59 5.91
CA ASP A 170 -19.85 1.07 4.58
C ASP A 170 -19.81 2.61 4.54
N PHE A 171 -18.86 3.19 3.79
CA PHE A 171 -18.76 4.63 3.60
C PHE A 171 -19.56 5.16 2.39
N ALA A 172 -20.20 4.29 1.58
CA ALA A 172 -21.17 4.75 0.58
C ALA A 172 -22.46 5.22 1.26
N GLY A 173 -22.83 4.55 2.36
CA GLY A 173 -23.92 4.93 3.25
C GLY A 173 -23.62 6.15 4.12
N HIS A 174 -24.48 6.34 5.11
CA HIS A 174 -24.33 7.37 6.14
C HIS A 174 -23.56 6.78 7.34
N VAL A 175 -22.41 7.40 7.68
CA VAL A 175 -21.54 7.00 8.78
C VAL A 175 -21.56 8.07 9.84
N ALA A 176 -22.14 7.77 11.00
CA ALA A 176 -22.20 8.67 12.14
C ALA A 176 -21.72 7.98 13.43
N PRO A 177 -21.14 8.74 14.38
CA PRO A 177 -20.66 8.18 15.64
C PRO A 177 -21.84 7.72 16.51
N SER A 178 -21.73 6.51 17.06
CA SER A 178 -22.68 5.95 18.04
C SER A 178 -22.34 6.35 19.48
N GLU A 179 -21.10 6.77 19.73
CA GLU A 179 -20.62 7.26 21.02
C GLU A 179 -20.52 8.79 21.03
N LYS A 180 -20.63 9.41 22.21
CA LYS A 180 -20.53 10.86 22.36
C LYS A 180 -19.17 11.24 22.94
N HIS A 181 -18.29 11.70 22.07
CA HIS A 181 -16.98 12.24 22.43
C HIS A 181 -16.88 13.72 22.08
N ALA A 182 -16.08 14.48 22.83
CA ALA A 182 -15.87 15.89 22.52
C ALA A 182 -15.14 16.04 21.18
N GLY A 183 -15.58 16.97 20.33
CA GLY A 183 -15.07 17.16 18.97
C GLY A 183 -15.67 16.19 17.94
N SER A 184 -16.58 15.31 18.35
CA SER A 184 -17.23 14.39 17.43
C SER A 184 -18.27 15.11 16.57
N LEU A 185 -18.20 14.90 15.26
CA LEU A 185 -19.18 15.37 14.29
C LEU A 185 -20.40 14.43 14.32
N LEU A 186 -21.41 14.79 15.12
CA LEU A 186 -22.58 13.94 15.36
C LEU A 186 -23.47 13.72 14.13
N GLU A 187 -23.42 14.65 13.17
CA GLU A 187 -24.12 14.48 11.88
C GLU A 187 -23.47 13.42 11.00
N GLY A 188 -22.21 13.04 11.27
CA GLY A 188 -21.50 12.05 10.48
C GLY A 188 -21.16 12.53 9.06
N PHE A 189 -20.91 11.56 8.19
CA PHE A 189 -20.56 11.76 6.79
C PHE A 189 -21.39 10.83 5.89
N THR A 190 -21.46 11.15 4.60
CA THR A 190 -22.15 10.33 3.59
C THR A 190 -21.29 10.26 2.34
N GLN A 191 -21.26 9.11 1.67
CA GLN A 191 -20.50 8.91 0.43
C GLN A 191 -19.02 9.34 0.57
N THR A 192 -18.41 8.95 1.69
CA THR A 192 -17.03 9.33 2.01
C THR A 192 -16.06 8.45 1.24
N GLN A 193 -15.19 9.08 0.46
CA GLN A 193 -14.05 8.38 -0.15
C GLN A 193 -12.93 8.27 0.86
N ILE A 194 -12.38 7.06 1.02
CA ILE A 194 -11.31 6.76 1.97
C ILE A 194 -9.97 6.71 1.23
N SER A 195 -9.00 7.46 1.74
CA SER A 195 -7.64 7.56 1.19
C SER A 195 -6.62 6.71 1.95
N THR A 196 -6.89 6.41 3.23
CA THR A 196 -6.02 5.58 4.07
C THR A 196 -6.81 4.94 5.20
N ILE A 197 -6.37 3.77 5.64
CA ILE A 197 -6.84 3.15 6.89
C ILE A 197 -5.62 2.76 7.74
N ALA A 198 -5.85 2.55 9.03
CA ALA A 198 -4.91 1.91 9.95
C ALA A 198 -5.70 1.03 10.93
N VAL A 199 -5.19 -0.18 11.19
CA VAL A 199 -5.85 -1.13 12.10
C VAL A 199 -4.83 -1.73 13.05
N LYS A 200 -5.03 -1.53 14.35
CA LYS A 200 -4.15 -2.05 15.41
C LYS A 200 -4.89 -2.09 16.75
N ASP A 201 -4.65 -3.11 17.57
CA ASP A 201 -5.12 -3.21 18.96
C ASP A 201 -6.62 -2.95 19.14
N ASN A 202 -7.46 -3.54 18.28
CA ASN A 202 -8.91 -3.37 18.20
C ASN A 202 -9.41 -2.00 17.73
N PHE A 203 -8.52 -1.10 17.32
CA PHE A 203 -8.89 0.17 16.71
C PHE A 203 -8.74 0.11 15.20
N LEU A 204 -9.71 0.71 14.52
CA LEU A 204 -9.67 1.02 13.10
C LEU A 204 -9.83 2.52 12.94
N VAL A 205 -8.87 3.17 12.28
CA VAL A 205 -8.96 4.57 11.89
C VAL A 205 -8.96 4.65 10.37
N ALA A 206 -9.89 5.42 9.80
CA ALA A 206 -9.99 5.66 8.37
C ALA A 206 -9.93 7.18 8.11
N GLY A 207 -9.09 7.59 7.17
CA GLY A 207 -8.93 8.96 6.70
C GLY A 207 -9.54 9.14 5.32
N GLY A 208 -10.24 10.26 5.12
CA GLY A 208 -10.91 10.60 3.86
C GLY A 208 -10.18 11.66 3.04
N PHE A 209 -10.69 11.87 1.82
CA PHE A 209 -10.17 12.87 0.87
C PHE A 209 -10.50 14.33 1.24
N HIS A 210 -11.50 14.57 2.11
CA HIS A 210 -11.90 15.93 2.51
C HIS A 210 -11.73 16.15 4.01
N GLY A 211 -10.65 15.62 4.58
CA GLY A 211 -10.27 15.79 5.97
C GLY A 211 -11.09 14.97 6.95
N GLU A 212 -11.95 14.06 6.47
CA GLU A 212 -12.68 13.15 7.35
C GLU A 212 -11.72 12.22 8.10
N LEU A 213 -12.01 12.03 9.38
CA LEU A 213 -11.47 10.95 10.19
C LEU A 213 -12.61 10.19 10.83
N THR A 214 -12.55 8.87 10.72
CA THR A 214 -13.50 7.93 11.32
C THR A 214 -12.74 6.90 12.14
N CYS A 215 -13.11 6.74 13.41
CA CYS A 215 -12.51 5.77 14.32
C CYS A 215 -13.58 4.78 14.80
N LYS A 216 -13.28 3.49 14.69
CA LYS A 216 -14.12 2.40 15.16
C LYS A 216 -13.34 1.49 16.09
N ARG A 217 -13.95 1.18 17.23
CA ARG A 217 -13.56 0.04 18.05
C ARG A 217 -14.16 -1.24 17.47
N LEU A 218 -13.30 -2.16 17.08
CA LEU A 218 -13.68 -3.43 16.42
C LEU A 218 -14.45 -4.37 17.35
N ASP A 219 -14.26 -4.24 18.67
CA ASP A 219 -14.99 -4.97 19.70
C ASP A 219 -16.39 -4.40 19.99
N ARG A 220 -16.79 -3.30 19.33
CA ARG A 220 -18.06 -2.59 19.55
C ARG A 220 -18.88 -2.42 18.28
N GLN A 221 -20.19 -2.29 18.45
CA GLN A 221 -21.10 -1.95 17.36
C GLN A 221 -21.08 -0.45 17.05
N GLY A 222 -21.22 -0.12 15.77
CA GLY A 222 -21.19 1.26 15.29
C GLY A 222 -19.78 1.86 15.25
N VAL A 223 -19.74 3.14 14.87
CA VAL A 223 -18.51 3.94 14.81
C VAL A 223 -18.33 4.68 16.13
N SER A 224 -17.14 4.65 16.70
CA SER A 224 -16.88 5.28 18.01
C SER A 224 -16.73 6.78 17.90
N PHE A 225 -16.07 7.28 16.86
CA PHE A 225 -15.81 8.71 16.70
C PHE A 225 -15.68 9.08 15.23
N CYS A 226 -16.18 10.26 14.87
CA CYS A 226 -15.97 10.88 13.58
C CYS A 226 -15.62 12.35 13.79
N THR A 227 -14.71 12.91 13.00
CA THR A 227 -14.43 14.34 13.00
C THR A 227 -13.86 14.77 11.65
N ARG A 228 -13.78 16.08 11.42
CA ARG A 228 -13.09 16.64 10.27
C ARG A 228 -11.86 17.41 10.75
N THR A 229 -10.68 16.98 10.33
CA THR A 229 -9.38 17.50 10.78
C THR A 229 -9.09 18.91 10.26
N THR A 230 -9.61 19.20 9.08
CA THR A 230 -9.40 20.45 8.35
C THR A 230 -10.51 20.65 7.32
N TYR A 231 -10.81 21.91 7.02
CA TYR A 231 -11.78 22.31 5.99
C TYR A 231 -11.10 22.94 4.78
N ASP A 232 -9.78 22.77 4.67
CA ASP A 232 -9.02 23.22 3.50
C ASP A 232 -9.53 22.52 2.23
N ASP A 233 -9.36 23.16 1.08
CA ASP A 233 -9.66 22.52 -0.20
C ASP A 233 -8.74 21.31 -0.44
N ASN A 234 -7.53 21.34 0.12
CA ASN A 234 -6.53 20.27 0.03
C ASN A 234 -6.46 19.42 1.32
N ALA A 235 -7.60 18.87 1.74
CA ALA A 235 -7.77 18.24 3.05
C ALA A 235 -7.44 16.74 3.13
N ILE A 236 -6.92 16.12 2.06
CA ILE A 236 -6.73 14.66 2.00
C ILE A 236 -5.92 14.17 3.21
N THR A 237 -6.40 13.11 3.86
CA THR A 237 -5.62 12.39 4.87
C THR A 237 -4.75 11.36 4.16
N ASN A 238 -3.47 11.67 3.99
CA ASN A 238 -2.55 10.88 3.16
C ASN A 238 -2.13 9.58 3.84
N ALA A 239 -1.90 9.61 5.15
CA ALA A 239 -1.52 8.44 5.93
C ALA A 239 -2.03 8.54 7.36
N VAL A 240 -2.35 7.39 7.94
CA VAL A 240 -2.63 7.24 9.37
C VAL A 240 -1.72 6.16 9.94
N GLU A 241 -1.14 6.41 11.11
CA GLU A 241 -0.33 5.45 11.86
C GLU A 241 -0.87 5.34 13.29
N ILE A 242 -1.09 4.11 13.77
CA ILE A 242 -1.48 3.82 15.16
C ILE A 242 -0.27 3.29 15.92
N TYR A 243 0.06 3.89 17.07
CA TYR A 243 1.22 3.51 17.88
C TYR A 243 0.97 3.64 19.38
N ASP A 244 1.79 2.92 20.14
CA ASP A 244 1.80 2.98 21.59
C ASP A 244 2.54 4.21 22.09
N SER A 245 1.91 4.96 22.99
CA SER A 245 2.49 6.15 23.63
C SER A 245 3.53 5.78 24.69
N MET A 246 4.54 6.64 24.87
CA MET A 246 5.56 6.52 25.92
C MET A 246 4.99 6.49 27.33
N ARG A 247 3.83 7.11 27.55
CA ARG A 247 3.20 7.23 28.88
C ARG A 247 2.11 6.18 29.12
N GLY A 248 1.99 5.20 28.22
CA GLY A 248 0.86 4.27 28.16
C GLY A 248 -0.33 4.88 27.40
N GLY A 249 -1.15 4.01 26.84
CA GLY A 249 -2.23 4.39 25.91
C GLY A 249 -1.83 4.23 24.45
N ILE A 250 -2.85 4.29 23.58
CA ILE A 250 -2.70 4.10 22.14
C ILE A 250 -3.08 5.43 21.50
N HIS A 251 -2.21 5.94 20.64
CA HIS A 251 -2.43 7.17 19.89
C HIS A 251 -2.50 6.84 18.41
N PHE A 252 -3.03 7.77 17.62
CA PHE A 252 -2.81 7.77 16.18
C PHE A 252 -2.36 9.14 15.69
N MET A 253 -1.58 9.13 14.62
CA MET A 253 -1.21 10.32 13.86
C MET A 253 -1.84 10.30 12.49
N SER A 254 -2.34 11.46 12.04
CA SER A 254 -2.78 11.68 10.67
C SER A 254 -1.84 12.67 9.96
N SER A 255 -1.29 12.23 8.84
CA SER A 255 -0.58 13.07 7.87
C SER A 255 -1.57 13.63 6.87
N ASN A 256 -1.61 14.94 6.68
CA ASN A 256 -2.58 15.59 5.82
C ASN A 256 -1.92 16.42 4.71
N ASN A 257 -2.64 16.52 3.59
CA ASN A 257 -2.21 17.27 2.42
C ASN A 257 -2.20 18.79 2.64
N ASP A 258 -2.83 19.27 3.71
CA ASP A 258 -2.78 20.67 4.15
C ASP A 258 -1.50 21.03 4.92
N GLY A 259 -0.52 20.13 4.94
CA GLY A 259 0.74 20.28 5.68
C GLY A 259 0.60 20.03 7.18
N GLY A 260 -0.58 19.64 7.66
CA GLY A 260 -0.81 19.34 9.06
C GLY A 260 -0.45 17.89 9.41
N LEU A 261 0.21 17.73 10.56
CA LEU A 261 0.39 16.47 11.27
C LEU A 261 -0.37 16.55 12.59
N ARG A 262 -1.37 15.68 12.77
CA ARG A 262 -2.28 15.74 13.93
C ARG A 262 -2.21 14.44 14.71
N GLU A 263 -2.04 14.54 16.01
CA GLU A 263 -2.02 13.40 16.92
C GLU A 263 -3.27 13.40 17.78
N TYR A 264 -3.84 12.22 18.00
CA TYR A 264 -5.03 12.01 18.81
C TYR A 264 -4.82 10.83 19.77
N ASP A 265 -5.43 10.92 20.95
CA ASP A 265 -5.57 9.81 21.88
C ASP A 265 -6.71 8.89 21.42
N LEU A 266 -6.50 7.57 21.25
CA LEU A 266 -7.54 6.66 20.75
C LEU A 266 -8.57 6.24 21.79
N GLU A 267 -8.31 6.45 23.08
CA GLU A 267 -9.27 6.09 24.13
C GLU A 267 -10.31 7.20 24.34
N THR A 268 -9.89 8.46 24.21
CA THR A 268 -10.71 9.67 24.45
C THR A 268 -11.02 10.47 23.20
N PHE A 269 -10.38 10.14 22.07
CA PHE A 269 -10.46 10.83 20.78
C PHE A 269 -10.10 12.33 20.85
N GLN A 270 -9.38 12.75 21.89
CA GLN A 270 -8.96 14.14 22.04
C GLN A 270 -7.73 14.43 21.18
N PRO A 271 -7.67 15.59 20.51
CA PRO A 271 -6.46 16.04 19.84
C PRO A 271 -5.38 16.32 20.89
N LEU A 272 -4.18 15.80 20.66
CA LEU A 272 -3.01 15.96 21.52
C LEU A 272 -2.05 17.00 20.97
N ASN A 273 -1.61 16.79 19.72
CA ASN A 273 -0.65 17.65 19.05
C ASN A 273 -1.13 18.01 17.65
N HIS A 274 -0.73 19.19 17.19
CA HIS A 274 -0.94 19.66 15.82
C HIS A 274 0.30 20.43 15.38
N PHE A 275 1.06 19.81 14.49
CA PHE A 275 2.25 20.40 13.87
C PHE A 275 1.93 20.78 12.44
N HIS A 276 2.55 21.84 11.93
CA HIS A 276 2.33 22.31 10.58
C HIS A 276 3.66 22.46 9.85
N PHE A 277 3.70 21.95 8.63
CA PHE A 277 4.86 21.94 7.74
C PHE A 277 4.56 22.78 6.50
N PRO A 278 5.60 23.34 5.85
CA PRO A 278 5.41 24.27 4.73
C PRO A 278 4.92 23.60 3.43
N TRP A 279 4.75 22.28 3.44
CA TRP A 279 4.36 21.46 2.30
C TRP A 279 3.39 20.34 2.75
N PRO A 280 2.57 19.81 1.83
CA PRO A 280 1.73 18.63 2.06
C PRO A 280 2.48 17.45 2.67
N VAL A 281 2.01 16.93 3.82
CA VAL A 281 2.64 15.78 4.48
C VAL A 281 2.04 14.50 3.90
N ASN A 282 2.85 13.74 3.17
CA ASN A 282 2.41 12.50 2.51
C ASN A 282 2.48 11.29 3.45
N HIS A 283 3.49 11.23 4.32
CA HIS A 283 3.65 10.13 5.25
C HIS A 283 4.45 10.52 6.49
N THR A 284 4.15 9.87 7.60
CA THR A 284 4.93 9.95 8.83
C THR A 284 5.16 8.57 9.41
N SER A 285 6.30 8.39 10.07
CA SER A 285 6.56 7.21 10.91
C SER A 285 7.20 7.59 12.23
N VAL A 286 6.73 7.00 13.33
CA VAL A 286 7.28 7.23 14.67
C VAL A 286 8.41 6.26 14.98
N SER A 287 9.53 6.78 15.49
CA SER A 287 10.62 5.97 16.02
C SER A 287 10.17 5.00 17.13
N PRO A 288 10.81 3.84 17.32
CA PRO A 288 10.44 2.87 18.34
C PRO A 288 10.46 3.42 19.77
N ASP A 289 11.38 4.36 20.06
CA ASP A 289 11.45 5.05 21.36
C ASP A 289 10.49 6.24 21.49
N ARG A 290 9.70 6.49 20.44
CA ARG A 290 8.70 7.55 20.31
C ARG A 290 9.24 8.96 20.54
N ARG A 291 10.54 9.19 20.33
CA ARG A 291 11.14 10.53 20.49
C ARG A 291 11.16 11.30 19.19
N LEU A 292 11.40 10.60 18.09
CA LEU A 292 11.51 11.17 16.76
C LEU A 292 10.36 10.74 15.85
N ILE A 293 9.95 11.64 14.96
CA ILE A 293 9.04 11.38 13.85
C ILE A 293 9.82 11.65 12.56
N ALA A 294 9.78 10.70 11.63
CA ALA A 294 10.22 10.93 10.27
C ALA A 294 9.03 11.46 9.46
N VAL A 295 9.15 12.68 8.95
CA VAL A 295 8.10 13.39 8.21
C VAL A 295 8.55 13.56 6.76
N VAL A 296 7.72 13.10 5.83
CA VAL A 296 7.99 13.18 4.39
C VAL A 296 6.76 13.68 3.63
N GLY A 297 6.98 14.35 2.50
CA GLY A 297 5.89 15.00 1.76
C GLY A 297 6.32 15.58 0.43
N ASP A 298 5.64 16.65 0.03
CA ASP A 298 5.87 17.40 -1.21
C ASP A 298 7.12 18.29 -1.12
N ASN A 299 8.24 17.65 -0.80
CA ASN A 299 9.56 18.22 -0.71
C ASN A 299 10.61 17.13 -1.01
N GLU A 300 11.73 17.52 -1.60
CA GLU A 300 12.87 16.63 -1.82
C GLU A 300 13.46 16.15 -0.49
N ASP A 301 13.46 17.02 0.52
CA ASP A 301 14.02 16.73 1.82
C ASP A 301 13.00 16.07 2.76
N GLY A 302 13.47 15.08 3.50
CA GLY A 302 12.75 14.55 4.66
C GLY A 302 13.14 15.29 5.94
N LEU A 303 12.27 15.29 6.94
CA LEU A 303 12.54 15.88 8.25
C LEU A 303 12.52 14.81 9.35
N LEU A 304 13.49 14.89 10.26
CA LEU A 304 13.40 14.28 11.57
C LEU A 304 12.98 15.33 12.60
N VAL A 305 11.90 15.05 13.30
CA VAL A 305 11.22 16.01 14.18
C VAL A 305 11.09 15.44 15.58
N ASP A 306 11.29 16.27 16.60
CA ASP A 306 11.00 15.91 17.98
C ASP A 306 9.48 15.76 18.18
N SER A 307 9.05 14.56 18.56
CA SER A 307 7.64 14.18 18.70
C SER A 307 6.82 15.02 19.68
N GLN A 308 7.47 15.63 20.69
CA GLN A 308 6.77 16.41 21.72
C GLN A 308 6.61 17.88 21.32
N SER A 309 7.62 18.44 20.67
CA SER A 309 7.67 19.86 20.36
C SER A 309 7.37 20.20 18.91
N GLY A 310 7.38 19.20 18.01
CA GLY A 310 7.24 19.41 16.58
C GLY A 310 8.43 20.13 15.94
N LYS A 311 9.55 20.28 16.66
CA LYS A 311 10.73 21.00 16.15
C LYS A 311 11.60 20.08 15.33
N THR A 312 12.03 20.55 14.17
CA THR A 312 13.02 19.86 13.33
C THR A 312 14.32 19.68 14.12
N VAL A 313 14.74 18.43 14.24
CA VAL A 313 16.02 18.00 14.83
C VAL A 313 17.08 17.86 13.75
N SER A 314 16.71 17.32 12.59
CA SER A 314 17.59 17.19 11.42
C SER A 314 16.77 17.17 10.14
N THR A 315 17.43 17.49 9.04
CA THR A 315 16.95 17.27 7.67
C THR A 315 17.69 16.06 7.10
N VAL A 316 17.04 15.28 6.23
CA VAL A 316 17.69 14.24 5.41
C VAL A 316 17.56 14.62 3.94
N GLU A 317 18.71 14.92 3.34
CA GLU A 317 18.82 15.48 1.99
C GLU A 317 19.33 14.42 1.01
N GLY A 318 18.83 14.48 -0.23
CA GLY A 318 19.41 13.78 -1.36
C GLY A 318 18.44 13.03 -2.25
N HIS A 319 17.20 12.79 -1.81
CA HIS A 319 16.14 12.42 -2.75
C HIS A 319 15.94 13.54 -3.78
N LEU A 320 15.51 13.18 -5.00
CA LEU A 320 15.40 14.13 -6.11
C LEU A 320 13.95 14.42 -6.52
N ASP A 321 12.99 13.97 -5.70
CA ASP A 321 11.56 14.15 -5.91
C ASP A 321 10.81 14.00 -4.58
N TYR A 322 9.48 13.92 -4.59
CA TYR A 322 8.65 13.87 -3.40
C TYR A 322 8.59 12.48 -2.78
N SER A 323 8.55 12.46 -1.45
CA SER A 323 8.57 11.24 -0.65
C SER A 323 7.16 10.84 -0.19
N PHE A 324 6.84 9.56 -0.22
CA PHE A 324 5.49 9.00 0.04
C PHE A 324 5.46 7.88 1.08
N ALA A 325 6.63 7.40 1.51
CA ALA A 325 6.72 6.35 2.50
C ALA A 325 7.88 6.62 3.45
N SER A 326 7.70 6.27 4.71
CA SER A 326 8.78 6.22 5.69
C SER A 326 8.53 5.09 6.69
N ALA A 327 9.59 4.45 7.17
CA ALA A 327 9.47 3.42 8.21
C ALA A 327 10.73 3.35 9.06
N TRP A 328 10.57 3.06 10.34
CA TRP A 328 11.67 2.85 11.27
C TRP A 328 12.00 1.36 11.40
N HIS A 329 13.29 1.07 11.42
CA HIS A 329 13.77 -0.23 11.88
C HIS A 329 13.52 -0.34 13.41
N PRO A 330 13.14 -1.52 13.94
CA PRO A 330 12.78 -1.69 15.34
C PRO A 330 13.92 -1.40 16.34
N ASP A 331 15.18 -1.35 15.91
CA ASP A 331 16.31 -0.92 16.75
C ASP A 331 16.35 0.60 17.04
N GLY A 332 15.53 1.38 16.33
CA GLY A 332 15.42 2.83 16.46
C GLY A 332 16.64 3.63 15.99
N ARG A 333 17.60 3.01 15.31
CA ARG A 333 18.80 3.67 14.79
C ARG A 333 18.73 3.93 13.30
N VAL A 334 17.96 3.10 12.61
CA VAL A 334 17.81 3.14 11.17
C VAL A 334 16.37 3.44 10.80
N PHE A 335 16.17 4.23 9.75
CA PHE A 335 14.88 4.40 9.10
C PHE A 335 15.07 4.47 7.59
N ALA A 336 13.97 4.31 6.86
CA ALA A 336 13.96 4.35 5.42
C ALA A 336 12.92 5.34 4.91
N THR A 337 13.17 5.90 3.73
CA THR A 337 12.27 6.81 3.00
C THR A 337 12.09 6.34 1.58
N GLY A 338 10.85 6.41 1.07
CA GLY A 338 10.46 5.96 -0.26
C GLY A 338 9.96 7.12 -1.10
N ASN A 339 10.41 7.19 -2.35
CA ASN A 339 10.34 8.41 -3.13
C ASN A 339 9.89 8.21 -4.58
N GLN A 340 9.37 9.29 -5.16
CA GLN A 340 8.95 9.39 -6.56
C GLN A 340 10.13 9.23 -7.55
N ASP A 341 11.36 9.50 -7.13
CA ASP A 341 12.64 9.27 -7.82
C ASP A 341 13.01 7.78 -8.03
N LYS A 342 12.06 6.87 -7.74
CA LYS A 342 12.19 5.41 -7.87
C LYS A 342 13.17 4.78 -6.88
N THR A 343 13.57 5.49 -5.84
CA THR A 343 14.47 4.96 -4.82
C THR A 343 13.84 4.88 -3.43
N CYS A 344 14.31 3.88 -2.69
CA CYS A 344 14.23 3.81 -1.24
C CYS A 344 15.61 4.14 -0.68
N ARG A 345 15.71 5.14 0.20
CA ARG A 345 16.95 5.48 0.90
C ARG A 345 16.88 5.03 2.35
N VAL A 346 17.95 4.43 2.82
CA VAL A 346 18.12 3.98 4.21
C VAL A 346 19.07 4.92 4.92
N TRP A 347 18.71 5.34 6.13
CA TRP A 347 19.40 6.37 6.89
C TRP A 347 19.78 5.84 8.28
N ASP A 348 20.95 6.22 8.75
CA ASP A 348 21.39 5.97 10.13
C ASP A 348 21.39 7.28 10.90
N ILE A 349 20.62 7.38 11.99
CA ILE A 349 20.50 8.62 12.77
C ILE A 349 21.83 9.07 13.39
N ARG A 350 22.84 8.19 13.44
CA ARG A 350 24.18 8.51 13.91
C ARG A 350 25.00 9.26 12.85
N ASN A 351 24.61 9.17 11.57
CA ASN A 351 25.23 9.87 10.46
C ASN A 351 24.21 10.15 9.33
N LEU A 352 23.58 11.33 9.38
CA LEU A 352 22.55 11.73 8.42
C LEU A 352 23.09 12.49 7.21
N SER A 353 24.41 12.67 7.08
CA SER A 353 24.99 13.40 5.94
C SER A 353 24.86 12.66 4.60
N SER A 354 24.62 11.34 4.65
CA SER A 354 24.38 10.53 3.46
C SER A 354 23.63 9.25 3.83
N PRO A 355 22.80 8.70 2.93
CA PRO A 355 22.14 7.43 3.16
C PRO A 355 23.16 6.28 3.26
N THR A 356 22.87 5.28 4.09
CA THR A 356 23.67 4.04 4.20
C THR A 356 23.42 3.11 3.03
N ALA A 357 22.22 3.15 2.43
CA ALA A 357 21.88 2.43 1.22
C ALA A 357 20.90 3.23 0.35
N ILE A 358 21.06 3.12 -0.97
CA ILE A 358 20.14 3.64 -1.99
C ILE A 358 19.68 2.44 -2.82
N LEU A 359 18.40 2.11 -2.69
CA LEU A 359 17.79 0.91 -3.25
C LEU A 359 16.85 1.31 -4.38
N LYS A 360 17.10 0.82 -5.59
CA LYS A 360 16.31 1.17 -6.77
C LYS A 360 15.15 0.20 -6.98
N GLY A 361 13.96 0.75 -7.27
CA GLY A 361 12.82 0.00 -7.79
C GLY A 361 13.05 -0.51 -9.21
N ASN A 362 12.18 -1.42 -9.65
CA ASN A 362 12.21 -1.98 -11.00
C ASN A 362 11.32 -1.20 -11.98
N LEU A 363 10.21 -0.64 -11.51
CA LEU A 363 9.14 -0.06 -12.30
C LEU A 363 9.02 1.45 -12.06
N GLY A 364 8.87 1.87 -10.80
CA GLY A 364 8.54 3.25 -10.46
C GLY A 364 8.80 3.66 -9.01
N ALA A 365 8.05 4.66 -8.57
CA ALA A 365 8.15 5.25 -7.24
C ALA A 365 8.01 4.24 -6.09
N VAL A 366 8.71 4.47 -4.99
CA VAL A 366 8.49 3.68 -3.76
C VAL A 366 7.33 4.26 -2.98
N ARG A 367 6.29 3.45 -2.76
CA ARG A 367 5.01 3.90 -2.18
C ARG A 367 4.68 3.36 -0.81
N SER A 368 5.31 2.26 -0.39
CA SER A 368 5.15 1.72 0.95
C SER A 368 6.45 1.07 1.41
N ILE A 369 6.78 1.26 2.68
CA ILE A 369 7.93 0.64 3.32
C ILE A 369 7.49 0.14 4.68
N CYS A 370 7.92 -1.06 5.05
CA CYS A 370 7.83 -1.52 6.43
C CYS A 370 9.05 -2.37 6.80
N PHE A 371 9.37 -2.42 8.10
CA PHE A 371 10.35 -3.36 8.64
C PHE A 371 9.59 -4.51 9.31
N SER A 372 10.16 -5.71 9.24
CA SER A 372 9.68 -6.81 10.09
C SER A 372 9.92 -6.46 11.56
N SER A 373 9.05 -6.97 12.43
CA SER A 373 9.13 -6.73 13.88
C SER A 373 10.45 -7.21 14.50
N ASP A 374 11.04 -8.27 13.92
CA ASP A 374 12.37 -8.80 14.28
C ASP A 374 13.56 -8.02 13.67
N GLY A 375 13.27 -7.01 12.84
CA GLY A 375 14.25 -6.16 12.15
C GLY A 375 15.07 -6.87 11.08
N GLN A 376 14.76 -8.13 10.75
CA GLN A 376 15.56 -8.92 9.80
C GLN A 376 15.34 -8.52 8.34
N PHE A 377 14.17 -7.99 8.04
CA PHE A 377 13.75 -7.69 6.70
C PHE A 377 13.14 -6.30 6.59
N MET A 378 13.33 -5.69 5.42
CA MET A 378 12.63 -4.48 5.00
C MET A 378 11.88 -4.76 3.71
N TYR A 379 10.61 -4.37 3.67
CA TYR A 379 9.71 -4.54 2.53
C TYR A 379 9.55 -3.19 1.86
N VAL A 380 9.60 -3.19 0.55
CA VAL A 380 9.47 -1.99 -0.26
C VAL A 380 8.50 -2.30 -1.39
N ALA A 381 7.38 -1.58 -1.42
CA ALA A 381 6.37 -1.73 -2.46
C ALA A 381 6.47 -0.58 -3.47
N GLU A 382 6.42 -0.93 -4.74
CA GLU A 382 6.30 0.01 -5.86
C GLU A 382 4.83 0.42 -6.06
N PRO A 383 4.45 1.22 -7.08
CA PRO A 383 3.05 1.57 -7.29
C PRO A 383 2.24 0.35 -7.76
N ALA A 384 2.90 -0.52 -8.52
CA ALA A 384 2.37 -1.71 -9.14
C ALA A 384 3.44 -2.80 -9.23
N ASP A 385 2.99 -4.03 -9.45
CA ASP A 385 3.73 -5.20 -9.92
C ASP A 385 4.83 -5.79 -9.02
N PHE A 386 5.51 -4.96 -8.22
CA PHE A 386 6.71 -5.38 -7.48
C PHE A 386 6.63 -5.04 -6.00
N VAL A 387 6.91 -6.06 -5.19
CA VAL A 387 7.29 -5.91 -3.78
C VAL A 387 8.66 -6.52 -3.58
N HIS A 388 9.56 -5.78 -2.95
CA HIS A 388 10.93 -6.21 -2.66
C HIS A 388 11.09 -6.50 -1.19
N VAL A 389 11.75 -7.61 -0.84
CA VAL A 389 12.13 -7.95 0.54
C VAL A 389 13.64 -7.97 0.64
N TYR A 390 14.19 -7.05 1.43
CA TYR A 390 15.62 -6.85 1.64
C TYR A 390 16.06 -7.44 2.97
N SER A 391 17.18 -8.18 2.97
CA SER A 391 17.85 -8.58 4.22
C SER A 391 18.58 -7.40 4.84
N THR A 392 18.22 -7.03 6.07
CA THR A 392 18.89 -5.94 6.81
C THR A 392 20.28 -6.37 7.27
N GLN A 393 20.46 -7.64 7.63
CA GLN A 393 21.76 -8.19 8.04
C GLN A 393 22.79 -8.18 6.90
N ASP A 394 22.34 -8.34 5.66
CA ASP A 394 23.20 -8.34 4.47
C ASP A 394 23.40 -6.91 3.91
N ASP A 395 23.30 -5.87 4.74
CA ASP A 395 23.43 -4.45 4.32
C ASP A 395 22.49 -4.11 3.15
N TYR A 396 21.28 -4.69 3.17
CA TYR A 396 20.27 -4.56 2.12
C TYR A 396 20.70 -5.08 0.74
N ARG A 397 21.84 -5.77 0.61
CA ARG A 397 22.39 -6.17 -0.70
C ARG A 397 21.65 -7.34 -1.34
N ARG A 398 21.10 -8.22 -0.51
CA ARG A 398 20.36 -9.40 -0.96
C ARG A 398 18.86 -9.10 -0.93
N ARG A 399 18.22 -9.28 -2.09
CA ARG A 399 16.80 -8.95 -2.32
C ARG A 399 16.02 -10.15 -2.84
N GLN A 400 14.86 -10.40 -2.25
CA GLN A 400 13.77 -11.15 -2.88
C GLN A 400 12.91 -10.18 -3.67
N GLU A 401 12.58 -10.55 -4.90
CA GLU A 401 11.64 -9.83 -5.77
C GLU A 401 10.35 -10.64 -5.82
N ILE A 402 9.23 -10.03 -5.44
CA ILE A 402 7.89 -10.59 -5.60
C ILE A 402 7.28 -9.90 -6.83
N ASP A 403 7.08 -10.68 -7.88
CA ASP A 403 6.68 -10.23 -9.23
C ASP A 403 5.23 -10.70 -9.52
N PHE A 404 4.33 -9.75 -9.73
CA PHE A 404 2.93 -9.92 -10.12
C PHE A 404 2.48 -8.75 -11.01
N PHE A 405 1.23 -8.71 -11.46
CA PHE A 405 0.69 -7.64 -12.30
C PHE A 405 -0.48 -6.92 -11.63
N GLY A 406 -0.49 -5.59 -11.70
CA GLY A 406 -1.57 -4.74 -11.21
C GLY A 406 -1.09 -3.73 -10.17
N GLU A 407 -1.93 -2.72 -9.94
CA GLU A 407 -1.67 -1.70 -8.93
C GLU A 407 -1.70 -2.31 -7.54
N ILE A 408 -0.77 -1.88 -6.70
CA ILE A 408 -0.75 -2.26 -5.29
C ILE A 408 -1.74 -1.32 -4.59
N SER A 409 -2.66 -1.85 -3.79
CA SER A 409 -3.53 -1.04 -2.93
C SER A 409 -2.94 -0.88 -1.52
N GLY A 410 -2.17 -1.88 -1.09
CA GLY A 410 -1.37 -1.86 0.13
C GLY A 410 -0.67 -3.17 0.39
N VAL A 411 0.29 -3.11 1.31
CA VAL A 411 1.10 -4.25 1.76
C VAL A 411 1.09 -4.28 3.28
N ALA A 412 0.82 -5.44 3.85
CA ALA A 412 0.76 -5.61 5.30
C ALA A 412 1.45 -6.89 5.75
N LEU A 413 2.28 -6.78 6.79
CA LEU A 413 2.75 -7.94 7.55
C LEU A 413 1.76 -8.24 8.67
N SER A 414 1.57 -9.52 8.95
CA SER A 414 1.00 -9.92 10.23
C SER A 414 1.94 -9.50 11.37
N PRO A 415 1.41 -9.20 12.57
CA PRO A 415 2.25 -8.72 13.69
C PRO A 415 3.36 -9.68 14.14
N ASP A 416 3.27 -10.97 13.78
CA ASP A 416 4.28 -12.00 14.02
C ASP A 416 5.29 -12.17 12.86
N ASP A 417 5.20 -11.34 11.81
CA ASP A 417 5.94 -11.42 10.55
C ASP A 417 5.74 -12.74 9.77
N GLU A 418 4.78 -13.59 10.14
CA GLU A 418 4.64 -14.91 9.52
C GLU A 418 3.91 -14.88 8.18
N SER A 419 3.07 -13.87 7.96
CA SER A 419 2.31 -13.69 6.73
C SER A 419 2.48 -12.27 6.18
N LEU A 420 2.70 -12.20 4.87
CA LEU A 420 2.74 -10.98 4.09
C LEU A 420 1.53 -10.97 3.16
N TYR A 421 0.75 -9.91 3.24
CA TYR A 421 -0.42 -9.69 2.40
C TYR A 421 -0.17 -8.54 1.43
N ILE A 422 -0.54 -8.74 0.16
CA ILE A 422 -0.42 -7.73 -0.90
C ILE A 422 -1.78 -7.62 -1.59
N GLY A 423 -2.43 -6.47 -1.45
CA GLY A 423 -3.71 -6.21 -2.11
C GLY A 423 -3.47 -5.68 -3.53
N ILE A 424 -4.00 -6.38 -4.53
CA ILE A 424 -3.89 -6.01 -5.94
C ILE A 424 -5.21 -5.40 -6.40
N TRP A 425 -5.13 -4.18 -6.93
CA TRP A 425 -6.19 -3.57 -7.68
C TRP A 425 -5.91 -3.72 -9.18
N ASP A 426 -6.81 -4.39 -9.86
CA ASP A 426 -6.80 -4.58 -11.32
C ASP A 426 -8.23 -4.90 -11.76
N ARG A 427 -8.66 -4.36 -12.91
CA ARG A 427 -10.02 -4.57 -13.43
C ARG A 427 -10.41 -6.05 -13.53
N THR A 428 -9.46 -6.90 -13.92
CA THR A 428 -9.70 -8.31 -14.21
C THR A 428 -9.08 -9.23 -13.17
N TYR A 429 -7.90 -8.88 -12.65
CA TYR A 429 -7.05 -9.69 -11.77
C TYR A 429 -6.98 -9.19 -10.31
N ALA A 430 -7.86 -8.27 -9.91
CA ALA A 430 -7.95 -7.82 -8.51
C ALA A 430 -8.06 -9.02 -7.56
N SER A 431 -7.26 -8.96 -6.50
CA SER A 431 -7.06 -10.07 -5.59
C SER A 431 -6.27 -9.69 -4.34
N LEU A 432 -6.21 -10.61 -3.38
CA LEU A 432 -5.34 -10.53 -2.22
C LEU A 432 -4.34 -11.69 -2.25
N LEU A 433 -3.06 -11.37 -2.42
CA LEU A 433 -1.98 -12.35 -2.33
C LEU A 433 -1.56 -12.52 -0.87
N GLN A 434 -1.31 -13.77 -0.48
CA GLN A 434 -0.71 -14.15 0.78
C GLN A 434 0.60 -14.90 0.52
N TYR A 435 1.64 -14.46 1.20
CA TYR A 435 2.93 -15.14 1.30
C TYR A 435 3.19 -15.50 2.76
N ASN A 436 3.89 -16.61 2.99
CA ASN A 436 4.34 -17.00 4.32
C ASN A 436 5.86 -16.93 4.44
N LYS A 437 6.33 -16.52 5.61
CA LYS A 437 7.76 -16.48 5.93
C LYS A 437 8.34 -17.89 5.82
N ARG A 438 9.48 -18.01 5.14
CA ARG A 438 10.24 -19.25 5.06
C ARG A 438 11.09 -19.39 6.30
N HIS A 439 10.95 -20.54 6.96
CA HIS A 439 11.80 -20.94 8.06
C HIS A 439 12.85 -21.91 7.53
N SER A 440 14.12 -21.51 7.59
CA SER A 440 15.25 -22.41 7.30
C SER A 440 15.61 -23.13 8.60
N TYR A 441 15.10 -24.34 8.80
CA TYR A 441 15.43 -25.13 9.99
C TYR A 441 16.74 -25.86 9.71
N GLY A 442 17.87 -25.17 9.92
CA GLY A 442 19.21 -25.69 9.57
C GLY A 442 19.59 -27.06 10.17
N TYR A 443 18.86 -27.56 11.17
CA TYR A 443 19.03 -28.93 11.70
C TYR A 443 18.14 -29.99 11.00
N LEU A 444 16.95 -29.62 10.53
CA LEU A 444 16.02 -30.53 9.83
C LEU A 444 16.37 -30.62 8.35
N ASP A 445 16.78 -29.51 7.73
CA ASP A 445 17.14 -29.43 6.32
C ASP A 445 18.52 -30.05 6.01
N SER A 446 19.30 -30.41 7.04
CA SER A 446 20.57 -31.14 6.88
C SER A 446 20.40 -32.66 6.81
N TYR A 447 19.18 -33.18 7.02
CA TYR A 447 18.85 -34.61 6.96
C TYR A 447 18.11 -35.05 5.69
N LEU A 448 17.77 -34.09 4.81
CA LEU A 448 17.22 -34.32 3.48
C LEU A 448 18.26 -33.92 2.43
#